data_AF-A0A2S2P9D2-F1
#
_entry.id   AF-A0A2S2P9D2-F1
#
_cell.length_a   1.000
_cell.length_b   1.000
_cell.length_c   1.000
_cell.angle_alpha   90.00
_cell.angle_beta   90.00
_cell.angle_gamma   90.00
#
_symmetry.space_group_name_H-M   'P 1'
#
loop_
_entity.id
_entity.type
_entity.pdbx_description
1 polymer ?
#
loop_
_entity_poly.entity_id
_entity_poly.type
_entity_poly.pdbx_seq_one_letter_code
_entity_poly.pdbx_strand_id
1 'polypeptide(L)'
;MFSIWETIDTQVNQMQPAERTSTARAIIEVQRYMDEMLVPRNCNPLIWWQEQKYNFPFLSILARRMLCCLSSSVPCERIFSKAGLILSDRRCRLNSKKAQ
;
A
#
# COMPACT_ATOMS: atom_id res chain seq x y z
N MET A 1 14.18 38.81 -37.70
CA MET A 1 14.18 37.40 -38.16
C MET A 1 13.47 36.61 -37.07
N PHE A 2 12.24 36.17 -37.31
CA PHE A 2 11.44 35.49 -36.30
C PHE A 2 12.05 34.11 -36.02
N SER A 3 12.45 33.86 -34.78
CA SER A 3 12.98 32.56 -34.39
C SER A 3 11.81 31.59 -34.27
N ILE A 4 11.84 30.52 -35.05
CA ILE A 4 10.86 29.42 -34.94
C ILE A 4 10.83 28.90 -33.49
N TRP A 5 11.99 28.87 -32.83
CA TRP A 5 12.12 28.48 -31.43
C TRP A 5 11.38 29.39 -30.47
N GLU A 6 11.36 30.72 -30.67
CA GLU A 6 10.57 31.63 -29.83
C GLU A 6 9.07 31.34 -29.93
N THR A 7 8.59 30.99 -31.13
CA THR A 7 7.17 30.66 -31.33
C THR A 7 6.83 29.35 -30.63
N ILE A 8 7.73 28.35 -30.71
CA ILE A 8 7.59 27.06 -30.04
C ILE A 8 7.64 27.24 -28.51
N ASP A 9 8.60 28.02 -28.00
CA ASP A 9 8.73 28.26 -26.55
C ASP A 9 7.54 29.04 -25.99
N THR A 10 7.00 29.97 -26.78
CA THR A 10 5.78 30.72 -26.41
C THR A 10 4.56 29.79 -26.42
N GLN A 11 4.46 28.90 -27.41
CA GLN A 11 3.40 27.87 -27.48
C GLN A 11 3.52 26.87 -26.33
N VAL A 12 4.72 26.41 -25.96
CA VAL A 12 4.95 25.49 -24.84
C VAL A 12 4.63 26.14 -23.49
N ASN A 13 4.92 27.43 -23.33
CA ASN A 13 4.55 28.18 -22.12
C ASN A 13 3.05 28.49 -22.04
N GLN A 14 2.36 28.68 -23.17
CA GLN A 14 0.90 28.81 -23.22
C GLN A 14 0.19 27.46 -23.08
N MET A 15 0.81 26.39 -23.60
CA MET A 15 0.48 24.99 -23.37
C MET A 15 1.11 24.45 -22.08
N GLN A 16 1.44 25.33 -21.11
CA GLN A 16 1.56 24.88 -19.72
C GLN A 16 0.25 24.14 -19.42
N PRO A 17 0.29 22.81 -19.26
CA PRO A 17 -0.92 22.04 -19.27
C PRO A 17 -1.58 22.31 -17.93
N ALA A 18 -2.65 23.09 -17.95
CA ALA A 18 -3.52 23.30 -16.81
C ALA A 18 -3.83 21.96 -16.10
N GLU A 19 -3.83 20.85 -16.84
CA GLU A 19 -3.94 19.50 -16.31
C GLU A 19 -3.23 18.51 -17.26
N ARG A 20 -1.91 18.28 -17.15
CA ARG A 20 -1.41 16.92 -17.44
C ARG A 20 -1.97 16.08 -16.31
N THR A 21 -3.19 15.59 -16.55
CA THR A 21 -4.17 15.05 -15.61
C THR A 21 -3.44 14.27 -14.52
N SER A 22 -3.70 14.54 -13.24
CA SER A 22 -3.14 13.78 -12.11
C SER A 22 -3.19 12.26 -12.37
N THR A 23 -4.24 11.81 -13.05
CA THR A 23 -4.44 10.47 -13.61
C THR A 23 -3.31 10.02 -14.54
N ALA A 24 -2.86 10.83 -15.49
CA ALA A 24 -1.77 10.49 -16.39
C ALA A 24 -0.44 10.26 -15.64
N ARG A 25 -0.15 11.09 -14.62
CA ARG A 25 1.03 10.89 -13.75
C ARG A 25 0.92 9.59 -12.96
N ALA A 26 -0.26 9.28 -12.41
CA ALA A 26 -0.51 8.04 -11.71
C ALA A 26 -0.38 6.80 -12.62
N ILE A 27 -0.90 6.87 -13.85
CA ILE A 27 -0.78 5.79 -14.85
C ILE A 27 0.69 5.52 -15.16
N ILE A 28 1.50 6.56 -15.40
CA ILE A 28 2.93 6.41 -15.70
C ILE A 28 3.67 5.75 -14.53
N GLU A 29 3.37 6.15 -13.29
CA GLU A 29 4.01 5.58 -12.10
C GLU A 29 3.64 4.10 -11.89
N VAL A 30 2.37 3.75 -12.08
CA VAL A 30 1.90 2.35 -12.01
C VAL A 30 2.54 1.52 -13.13
N GLN A 31 2.58 2.03 -14.36
CA GLN A 31 3.20 1.32 -15.47
C GLN A 31 4.67 1.04 -15.20
N ARG A 32 5.42 2.03 -14.71
CA ARG A 32 6.82 1.86 -14.33
C ARG A 32 7.00 0.76 -13.26
N TYR A 33 6.11 0.68 -12.29
CA TYR A 33 6.17 -0.37 -11.26
C TYR A 33 5.87 -1.76 -11.84
N MET A 34 4.98 -1.86 -12.83
CA MET A 34 4.66 -3.13 -13.50
C MET A 34 5.81 -3.63 -14.39
N ASP A 35 6.61 -2.71 -14.92
CA ASP A 35 7.76 -3.02 -15.78
C ASP A 35 9.05 -3.31 -14.98
N GLU A 36 9.06 -3.08 -13.66
CA GLU A 36 10.19 -3.37 -12.76
C GLU A 36 10.41 -4.88 -12.56
N MET A 37 11.64 -5.25 -12.23
CA MET A 37 11.98 -6.65 -11.98
C MET A 37 11.33 -7.14 -10.69
N LEU A 38 10.79 -8.36 -10.72
CA LEU A 38 10.15 -8.97 -9.56
C LEU A 38 11.13 -9.06 -8.38
N VAL A 39 10.69 -8.51 -7.25
CA VAL A 39 11.42 -8.59 -5.99
C VAL A 39 11.40 -10.04 -5.47
N PRO A 40 12.53 -10.58 -4.97
CA PRO A 40 12.55 -11.91 -4.37
C PRO A 40 11.55 -12.05 -3.22
N ARG A 41 10.85 -13.19 -3.16
CA ARG A 41 9.80 -13.45 -2.14
C ARG A 41 10.31 -13.44 -0.68
N ASN A 42 11.62 -13.58 -0.49
CA ASN A 42 12.24 -13.58 0.83
C ASN A 42 12.56 -12.16 1.34
N CYS A 43 12.39 -11.13 0.51
CA CYS A 43 12.65 -9.75 0.89
C CYS A 43 11.46 -9.16 1.66
N ASN A 44 11.74 -8.29 2.63
CA ASN A 44 10.70 -7.55 3.33
C ASN A 44 10.13 -6.45 2.42
N PRO A 45 8.83 -6.52 2.05
CA PRO A 45 8.24 -5.57 1.12
C PRO A 45 8.22 -4.14 1.68
N LEU A 46 8.12 -3.96 3.01
CA LEU A 46 8.13 -2.62 3.62
C LEU A 46 9.49 -1.93 3.47
N ILE A 47 10.58 -2.69 3.56
CA ILE A 47 11.94 -2.16 3.36
C ILE A 47 12.12 -1.77 1.89
N TRP A 48 11.68 -2.64 0.97
CA TRP A 48 11.75 -2.32 -0.46
C TRP A 48 10.98 -1.03 -0.81
N TRP A 49 9.76 -0.85 -0.29
CA TRP A 49 8.98 0.37 -0.48
C TRP A 49 9.60 1.61 0.17
N GLN A 50 10.40 1.44 1.22
CA GLN A 50 11.16 2.53 1.84
C GLN A 50 12.30 3.01 0.92
N GLU A 51 13.06 2.07 0.35
CA GLU A 51 14.14 2.38 -0.60
C GLU A 51 13.60 2.99 -1.90
N GLN A 52 12.46 2.50 -2.37
CA GLN A 52 11.85 2.91 -3.65
C GLN A 52 10.93 4.13 -3.55
N LYS A 53 10.88 4.79 -2.37
CA LYS A 53 10.01 5.94 -2.11
C LYS A 53 10.25 7.11 -3.07
N TYR A 54 11.49 7.31 -3.51
CA TYR A 54 11.84 8.38 -4.45
C TYR A 54 11.40 8.06 -5.89
N ASN A 55 11.41 6.78 -6.26
CA ASN A 55 11.02 6.32 -7.59
C ASN A 55 9.49 6.24 -7.74
N PHE A 56 8.80 5.92 -6.65
CA PHE A 56 7.34 5.80 -6.57
C PHE A 56 6.76 6.60 -5.40
N PRO A 57 6.71 7.94 -5.49
CA PRO A 57 6.30 8.81 -4.39
C PRO A 57 4.83 8.64 -3.97
N PHE A 58 3.92 8.29 -4.88
CA PHE A 58 2.51 8.10 -4.56
C PHE A 58 2.22 6.63 -4.23
N LEU A 59 2.82 5.71 -4.98
CA LEU A 59 2.60 4.28 -4.77
C LEU A 59 3.18 3.78 -3.44
N SER A 60 4.33 4.31 -3.01
CA SER A 60 4.95 3.94 -1.71
C SER A 60 4.07 4.30 -0.50
N ILE A 61 3.31 5.40 -0.59
CA ILE A 61 2.34 5.81 0.44
C ILE A 61 1.20 4.80 0.53
N LEU A 62 0.64 4.41 -0.63
CA LEU A 62 -0.45 3.44 -0.71
C LEU A 62 0.01 2.06 -0.24
N ALA A 63 1.17 1.61 -0.72
CA ALA A 63 1.73 0.32 -0.37
C ALA A 63 1.98 0.19 1.13
N ARG A 64 2.54 1.22 1.77
CA ARG A 64 2.71 1.24 3.23
C ARG A 64 1.38 1.07 3.96
N ARG A 65 0.32 1.76 3.52
CA ARG A 65 -1.01 1.63 4.15
C ARG A 65 -1.60 0.24 3.96
N MET A 66 -1.56 -0.29 2.74
CA MET A 66 -2.12 -1.60 2.41
C MET A 66 -1.38 -2.75 3.09
N LEU A 67 -0.04 -2.72 3.09
CA LEU A 67 0.79 -3.76 3.73
C LEU A 67 0.62 -3.77 5.25
N CYS A 68 0.43 -2.61 5.88
CA CYS A 68 0.08 -2.55 7.31
C CYS A 68 -1.32 -3.13 7.60
N CYS A 69 -2.30 -2.89 6.73
CA CYS A 69 -3.67 -3.43 6.87
C CYS A 69 -3.76 -4.94 6.59
N LEU A 70 -2.96 -5.50 5.68
CA LEU A 70 -2.91 -6.96 5.48
C LEU A 70 -2.42 -7.70 6.73
N SER A 71 -1.65 -7.04 7.58
CA SER A 71 -1.26 -7.56 8.89
C SER A 71 -2.42 -7.53 9.90
N SER A 72 -3.54 -6.83 9.69
CA SER A 72 -4.55 -6.64 10.74
C SER A 72 -5.67 -7.69 10.79
N SER A 73 -5.77 -8.64 9.85
CA SER A 73 -6.76 -9.73 9.98
C SER A 73 -6.27 -10.85 10.92
N VAL A 74 -5.02 -11.24 10.81
CA VAL A 74 -4.46 -12.41 11.52
C VAL A 74 -4.23 -12.22 13.04
N PRO A 75 -3.77 -11.05 13.55
CA PRO A 75 -3.59 -10.81 14.98
C PRO A 75 -4.93 -10.69 15.72
N CYS A 76 -5.94 -10.08 15.09
CA CYS A 76 -7.27 -9.93 15.66
C CYS A 76 -7.90 -11.30 15.90
N GLU A 77 -7.79 -12.22 14.94
CA GLU A 77 -8.24 -13.61 15.09
C GLU A 77 -7.44 -14.36 16.16
N ARG A 78 -6.12 -14.15 16.26
CA ARG A 78 -5.30 -14.81 17.30
C ARG A 78 -5.64 -14.31 18.70
N ILE A 79 -5.84 -13.00 18.87
CA ILE A 79 -6.26 -12.41 20.15
C ILE A 79 -7.68 -12.88 20.50
N PHE A 80 -8.59 -12.91 19.53
CA PHE A 80 -9.97 -13.36 19.74
C PHE A 80 -10.05 -14.87 20.00
N SER A 81 -9.25 -15.69 19.32
CA SER A 81 -9.15 -17.13 19.55
C SER A 81 -8.55 -17.44 20.92
N LYS A 82 -7.51 -16.71 21.34
CA LYS A 82 -6.93 -16.85 22.68
C LYS A 82 -7.90 -16.40 23.78
N ALA A 83 -8.63 -15.32 23.56
CA ALA A 83 -9.70 -14.88 24.47
C ALA A 83 -10.87 -15.88 24.51
N GLY A 84 -11.26 -16.46 23.38
CA GLY A 84 -12.29 -17.49 23.27
C GLY A 84 -11.91 -18.81 23.92
N LEU A 85 -10.64 -19.21 23.84
CA LEU A 85 -10.08 -20.36 24.56
C LEU A 85 -10.10 -20.14 26.07
N ILE A 86 -9.68 -18.96 26.56
CA ILE A 86 -9.71 -18.63 27.99
C ILE A 86 -11.16 -18.59 28.53
N LEU A 87 -12.11 -18.06 27.75
CA LEU A 87 -13.53 -18.03 28.12
C LEU A 87 -14.18 -19.42 28.07
N SER A 88 -13.82 -20.27 27.10
CA SER A 88 -14.33 -21.65 26.99
C SER A 88 -13.76 -22.56 28.08
N ASP A 89 -12.46 -22.45 28.38
CA ASP A 89 -11.82 -23.18 29.47
C ASP A 89 -12.41 -22.80 30.84
N ARG A 90 -12.75 -21.51 31.03
CA ARG A 90 -13.47 -21.05 32.23
C ARG A 90 -14.88 -21.62 32.35
N ARG A 91 -15.58 -21.91 31.24
CA ARG A 91 -16.92 -22.55 31.24
C ARG A 91 -16.87 -24.07 31.40
N CYS A 92 -15.83 -24.73 30.90
CA CYS A 92 -15.63 -26.18 31.08
C CYS A 92 -15.20 -26.59 32.51
N ARG A 93 -14.85 -25.63 33.39
CA ARG A 93 -14.55 -25.88 34.81
C ARG A 93 -15.76 -25.91 35.75
N LEU A 94 -16.99 -25.90 35.23
CA LEU A 94 -18.18 -26.25 36.02
C LEU A 94 -18.18 -27.77 36.24
N ASN A 95 -17.56 -28.19 37.34
CA ASN A 95 -17.58 -29.57 37.82
C ASN A 95 -19.01 -30.11 37.89
N SER A 96 -19.25 -31.27 37.29
CA SER A 96 -20.44 -32.09 37.47
C SER A 96 -20.46 -32.74 38.86
N LYS A 97 -20.57 -31.93 39.92
CA LYS A 97 -20.88 -32.43 41.26
C LYS A 97 -22.07 -31.65 41.82
N LYS A 98 -23.18 -32.37 41.95
CA LYS A 98 -24.51 -32.02 42.50
C LYS A 98 -25.61 -31.81 41.46
N ALA A 99 -25.93 -32.87 40.75
CA ALA A 99 -27.29 -33.20 40.36
C ALA A 99 -27.57 -34.62 40.87
N GLN A 100 -27.79 -34.74 42.17
CA GLN A 100 -28.44 -35.88 42.82
C GLN A 100 -29.30 -35.33 43.95
#